data_AF-A0A519DCF1-F1
#
_entry.id   AF-A0A519DCF1-F1
#
_cell.length_a   1.000
_cell.length_b   1.000
_cell.length_c   1.000
_cell.angle_alpha   90.00
_cell.angle_beta   90.00
_cell.angle_gamma   90.00
#
_symmetry.space_group_name_H-M   'P 1'
#
loop_
_entity.id
_entity.type
_entity.pdbx_description
1 polymer ?
#
loop_
_entity_poly.entity_id
_entity_poly.type
_entity_poly.pdbx_seq_one_letter_code
_entity_poly.pdbx_strand_id
1 'polypeptide(L)'
;MQMSNNLSIWDSVSQSDPKFLKKISFGARSFTAIDPHYQIKSVTEAFGPVGKGWGWTSSMDYVPMANGDTAVIAHIEVWHGDRSNSYGPFSGCRKFFDNKKGRIAEDAPKMAVTDGLTKAISHLGFNADVFLGQMDGNKYADNTPKGGGSDW
;
A
#
# COMPACT_ATOMS: atom_id res chain seq x y z
N MET A 1 -25.45 -16.61 -21.82
CA MET A 1 -25.08 -15.95 -20.55
C MET A 1 -23.74 -15.29 -20.77
N GLN A 2 -23.67 -13.96 -20.71
CA GLN A 2 -22.41 -13.23 -20.79
C GLN A 2 -21.64 -13.52 -19.50
N MET A 3 -20.46 -14.14 -19.57
CA MET A 3 -19.64 -14.37 -18.38
C MET A 3 -19.33 -13.02 -17.75
N SER A 4 -19.78 -12.80 -16.53
CA SER A 4 -19.41 -11.62 -15.75
C SER A 4 -17.90 -11.69 -15.51
N ASN A 5 -17.14 -10.76 -16.09
CA ASN A 5 -15.73 -10.67 -15.80
C ASN A 5 -15.55 -10.04 -14.41
N ASN A 6 -15.59 -10.88 -13.38
CA ASN A 6 -15.42 -10.47 -11.98
C ASN A 6 -14.04 -9.83 -11.72
N LEU A 7 -13.08 -10.02 -12.63
CA LEU A 7 -11.74 -9.42 -12.56
C LEU A 7 -11.60 -8.13 -13.39
N SER A 8 -12.66 -7.67 -14.06
CA SER A 8 -12.60 -6.51 -14.95
C SER A 8 -11.91 -5.28 -14.35
N ILE A 9 -12.26 -4.90 -13.11
CA ILE A 9 -11.58 -3.81 -12.40
C ILE A 9 -10.15 -4.18 -12.08
N TRP A 10 -9.93 -5.34 -11.45
CA TRP A 10 -8.59 -5.79 -11.04
C TRP A 10 -7.59 -5.77 -12.19
N ASP A 11 -7.95 -6.38 -13.32
CA ASP A 11 -7.10 -6.46 -14.50
C ASP A 11 -6.76 -5.06 -15.03
N SER A 12 -7.70 -4.11 -14.95
CA SER A 12 -7.50 -2.73 -15.42
C SER A 12 -6.58 -1.88 -14.52
N VAL A 13 -6.47 -2.19 -13.22
CA VAL A 13 -5.74 -1.36 -12.24
C VAL A 13 -4.51 -2.05 -11.62
N SER A 14 -4.28 -3.33 -11.96
CA SER A 14 -3.24 -4.16 -11.34
C SER A 14 -1.81 -3.74 -11.64
N GLN A 15 -1.55 -3.11 -12.78
CA GLN A 15 -0.21 -2.72 -13.20
C GLN A 15 0.21 -1.37 -12.61
N SER A 16 1.46 -1.32 -12.13
CA SER A 16 2.08 -0.12 -11.60
C SER A 16 3.01 0.54 -12.62
N ASP A 17 3.02 1.86 -12.65
CA ASP A 17 4.04 2.62 -13.36
C ASP A 17 5.35 2.63 -12.54
N PRO A 18 6.45 2.07 -13.07
CA PRO A 18 7.74 1.99 -12.38
C PRO A 18 8.27 3.33 -11.86
N LYS A 19 7.86 4.46 -12.45
CA LYS A 19 8.24 5.81 -11.99
C LYS A 19 7.80 6.12 -10.56
N PHE A 20 6.68 5.53 -10.13
CA PHE A 20 6.10 5.75 -8.80
C PHE A 20 6.43 4.60 -7.83
N LEU A 21 7.33 3.70 -8.23
CA LEU A 21 7.83 2.62 -7.40
C LEU A 21 9.21 2.98 -6.86
N LYS A 22 9.43 2.68 -5.57
CA LYS A 22 10.70 2.90 -4.90
C LYS A 22 11.18 1.62 -4.26
N LYS A 23 12.36 1.15 -4.65
CA LYS A 23 13.02 0.04 -3.97
C LYS A 23 13.55 0.52 -2.62
N ILE A 24 13.09 -0.11 -1.54
CA ILE A 24 13.54 0.16 -0.18
C ILE A 24 14.38 -1.03 0.28
N SER A 25 15.57 -0.75 0.80
CA SER A 25 16.48 -1.74 1.35
C SER A 25 16.69 -1.48 2.84
N PHE A 26 16.50 -2.52 3.65
CA PHE A 26 16.72 -2.50 5.10
C PHE A 26 17.59 -3.69 5.48
N GLY A 27 18.91 -3.47 5.51
CA GLY A 27 19.90 -4.54 5.67
C GLY A 27 19.76 -5.58 4.56
N ALA A 28 19.57 -6.86 4.95
CA ALA A 28 19.42 -7.98 4.01
C ALA A 28 18.03 -8.10 3.37
N ARG A 29 17.04 -7.30 3.79
CA ARG A 29 15.69 -7.31 3.21
C ARG A 29 15.53 -6.14 2.26
N SER A 30 15.04 -6.39 1.05
CA SER A 30 14.59 -5.34 0.13
C SER A 30 13.17 -5.61 -0.30
N PHE A 31 12.37 -4.56 -0.41
CA PHE A 31 11.01 -4.63 -0.94
C PHE A 31 10.72 -3.40 -1.81
N THR A 32 9.74 -3.54 -2.70
CA THR A 32 9.27 -2.44 -3.53
C THR A 32 8.13 -1.72 -2.83
N ALA A 33 8.27 -0.42 -2.61
CA ALA A 33 7.22 0.43 -2.06
C ALA A 33 6.54 1.23 -3.18
N ILE A 34 5.23 1.40 -3.06
CA ILE A 34 4.42 2.23 -3.97
C ILE A 34 4.28 3.62 -3.36
N ASP A 35 4.39 4.66 -4.16
CA ASP A 35 4.06 6.02 -3.72
C ASP A 35 2.56 6.12 -3.36
N PRO A 36 2.19 6.54 -2.13
CA PRO A 36 0.79 6.62 -1.72
C PRO A 36 -0.06 7.58 -2.55
N HIS A 37 0.51 8.70 -3.01
CA HIS A 37 -0.22 9.65 -3.84
C HIS A 37 -0.46 9.11 -5.25
N TYR A 38 0.44 8.27 -5.76
CA TYR A 38 0.20 7.53 -6.99
C TYR A 38 -1.01 6.59 -6.86
N GLN A 39 -1.14 5.86 -5.74
CA GLN A 39 -2.33 5.01 -5.54
C GLN A 39 -3.62 5.84 -5.50
N ILE A 40 -3.63 6.98 -4.81
CA ILE A 40 -4.79 7.89 -4.77
C ILE A 40 -5.14 8.39 -6.18
N LYS A 41 -4.13 8.71 -7.00
CA LYS A 41 -4.31 9.08 -8.42
C LYS A 41 -4.93 7.93 -9.20
N SER A 42 -4.43 6.71 -9.08
CA SER A 42 -4.96 5.54 -9.80
C SER A 42 -6.42 5.25 -9.44
N VAL A 43 -6.79 5.34 -8.17
CA VAL A 43 -8.20 5.18 -7.75
C VAL A 43 -9.08 6.29 -8.33
N THR A 44 -8.55 7.52 -8.39
CA THR A 44 -9.23 8.66 -9.01
C THR A 44 -9.41 8.49 -10.51
N GLU A 45 -8.45 7.86 -11.21
CA GLU A 45 -8.56 7.54 -12.63
C GLU A 45 -9.63 6.46 -12.89
N ALA A 46 -9.74 5.47 -12.01
CA ALA A 46 -10.69 4.37 -12.16
C ALA A 46 -12.13 4.76 -11.81
N PHE A 47 -12.34 5.49 -10.71
CA PHE A 47 -13.68 5.77 -10.18
C PHE A 47 -14.10 7.24 -10.27
N GLY A 48 -13.18 8.17 -10.54
CA GLY A 48 -13.42 9.61 -10.55
C GLY A 48 -12.98 10.31 -9.24
N PRO A 49 -13.26 11.61 -9.07
CA PRO A 49 -12.78 12.39 -7.92
C PRO A 49 -13.23 11.84 -6.56
N VAL A 50 -12.35 11.94 -5.56
CA VAL A 50 -12.68 11.64 -4.17
C VAL A 50 -13.88 12.45 -3.70
N GLY A 51 -14.79 11.83 -2.94
CA GLY A 51 -16.06 12.40 -2.52
C GLY A 51 -17.20 12.26 -3.53
N LYS A 52 -16.90 11.97 -4.81
CA LYS A 52 -17.89 11.74 -5.87
C LYS A 52 -17.92 10.28 -6.32
N GLY A 53 -16.81 9.82 -6.87
CA GLY A 53 -16.69 8.48 -7.46
C GLY A 53 -16.22 7.41 -6.47
N TRP A 54 -15.44 7.83 -5.47
CA TRP A 54 -14.99 6.99 -4.38
C TRP A 54 -14.66 7.88 -3.18
N GLY A 55 -14.39 7.28 -2.04
CA GLY A 55 -13.89 8.01 -0.88
C GLY A 55 -13.71 7.11 0.31
N TRP A 56 -13.42 7.72 1.45
CA TRP A 56 -13.09 6.99 2.66
C TRP A 56 -13.39 7.82 3.90
N THR A 57 -13.50 7.13 5.03
CA THR A 57 -13.60 7.73 6.36
C THR A 57 -12.54 7.14 7.26
N SER A 58 -12.20 7.84 8.34
CA SER A 58 -11.26 7.35 9.33
C SER A 58 -11.73 7.60 10.74
N SER A 59 -11.58 6.60 11.61
CA SER A 59 -11.59 6.76 13.06
C SER A 59 -10.19 6.47 13.61
N MET A 60 -9.87 7.03 14.77
CA MET A 60 -8.56 6.89 15.41
C MET A 60 -8.70 6.43 16.85
N ASP A 61 -7.86 5.48 17.23
CA ASP A 61 -7.67 5.04 18.61
C ASP A 61 -6.24 5.35 19.07
N TYR A 62 -6.13 5.83 20.30
CA TYR A 62 -4.86 5.95 21.00
C TYR A 62 -4.80 4.89 22.09
N VAL A 63 -3.87 3.95 21.95
CA VAL A 63 -3.79 2.77 22.81
C VAL A 63 -2.53 2.88 23.69
N PRO A 64 -2.68 3.14 25.00
CA PRO A 64 -1.57 3.11 25.95
C PRO A 64 -1.02 1.70 26.09
N MET A 65 0.29 1.57 26.03
CA MET A 65 1.01 0.31 26.16
C MET A 65 1.55 0.16 27.59
N ALA A 66 1.74 -1.08 28.04
CA ALA A 66 2.22 -1.37 29.41
C ALA A 66 3.62 -0.78 29.70
N ASN A 67 4.43 -0.53 28.67
CA ASN A 67 5.74 0.12 28.79
C ASN A 67 5.68 1.66 28.84
N GLY A 68 4.47 2.23 28.88
CA GLY A 68 4.20 3.66 28.86
C GLY A 68 4.18 4.30 27.47
N ASP A 69 4.52 3.58 26.40
CA ASP A 69 4.35 4.09 25.04
C ASP A 69 2.86 4.26 24.72
N THR A 70 2.54 5.02 23.68
CA THR A 70 1.18 5.07 23.13
C THR A 70 1.24 4.77 21.64
N ALA A 71 0.41 3.84 21.17
CA ALA A 71 0.18 3.61 19.75
C ALA A 71 -0.99 4.47 19.26
N VAL A 72 -0.93 4.94 18.02
CA VAL A 72 -2.09 5.46 17.29
C VAL A 72 -2.48 4.45 16.23
N ILE A 73 -3.76 4.12 16.18
CA ILE A 73 -4.35 3.21 15.19
C ILE A 73 -5.38 4.00 14.41
N ALA A 74 -5.24 4.07 13.09
CA ALA A 74 -6.23 4.70 12.20
C ALA A 74 -6.99 3.60 11.46
N HIS A 75 -8.29 3.51 11.68
CA HIS A 75 -9.19 2.58 10.99
C HIS A 75 -9.80 3.27 9.79
N ILE A 76 -9.65 2.68 8.61
CA ILE A 76 -10.08 3.25 7.33
C ILE A 76 -11.19 2.40 6.74
N GLU A 77 -12.34 3.03 6.45
CA GLU A 77 -13.40 2.46 5.63
C GLU A 77 -13.43 3.18 4.29
N VAL A 78 -13.49 2.44 3.18
CA VAL A 78 -13.48 2.96 1.81
C VAL A 78 -14.79 2.59 1.12
N TRP A 79 -15.29 3.44 0.23
CA TRP A 79 -16.40 3.16 -0.67
C TRP A 79 -16.07 3.56 -2.11
N HIS A 80 -16.71 2.93 -3.10
CA HIS A 80 -16.49 3.23 -4.52
C HIS A 80 -17.73 3.01 -5.40
N GLY A 81 -17.92 3.87 -6.40
CA GLY A 81 -19.15 3.92 -7.21
C GLY A 81 -20.33 4.42 -6.38
N ASP A 82 -21.03 3.50 -5.73
CA ASP A 82 -22.12 3.80 -4.79
C ASP A 82 -21.60 3.79 -3.33
N ARG A 83 -22.24 4.56 -2.46
CA ARG A 83 -21.96 4.57 -1.02
C ARG A 83 -22.30 3.24 -0.33
N SER A 84 -23.14 2.41 -0.94
CA SER A 84 -23.40 1.04 -0.46
C SER A 84 -22.22 0.09 -0.67
N ASN A 85 -21.31 0.40 -1.59
CA ASN A 85 -20.12 -0.40 -1.88
C ASN A 85 -18.99 -0.02 -0.92
N SER A 86 -19.28 -0.02 0.38
CA SER A 86 -18.30 0.23 1.44
C SER A 86 -17.64 -1.06 1.90
N TYR A 87 -16.36 -0.96 2.28
CA TYR A 87 -15.60 -2.06 2.85
C TYR A 87 -14.52 -1.56 3.82
N GLY A 88 -14.16 -2.40 4.79
CA GLY A 88 -13.25 -2.06 5.88
C GLY A 88 -13.77 -2.57 7.24
N PRO A 89 -13.18 -2.10 8.36
CA PRO A 89 -12.04 -1.19 8.42
C PRO A 89 -10.69 -1.86 8.09
N PHE A 90 -9.77 -1.10 7.52
CA PHE A 90 -8.35 -1.43 7.41
C PHE A 90 -7.56 -0.53 8.35
N SER A 91 -6.72 -1.12 9.19
CA SER A 91 -6.02 -0.37 10.23
C SER A 91 -4.56 -0.11 9.85
N GLY A 92 -4.14 1.16 9.93
CA GLY A 92 -2.73 1.52 10.05
C GLY A 92 -2.36 1.76 11.51
N CYS A 93 -1.13 1.40 11.90
CA CYS A 93 -0.69 1.50 13.29
C CYS A 93 0.72 2.10 13.37
N ARG A 94 0.89 3.12 14.21
CA ARG A 94 2.16 3.79 14.44
C ARG A 94 2.37 4.05 15.92
N LYS A 95 3.63 4.11 16.36
CA LYS A 95 3.95 4.59 17.70
C LYS A 95 3.80 6.11 17.77
N PHE A 96 2.83 6.58 18.55
CA PHE A 96 2.50 7.99 18.74
C PHE A 96 3.34 8.65 19.84
N PHE A 97 3.48 7.99 20.98
CA PHE A 97 4.31 8.46 22.09
C PHE A 97 5.39 7.44 22.41
N ASP A 98 6.63 7.91 22.51
CA ASP A 98 7.79 7.12 22.95
C ASP A 98 8.14 7.55 24.37
N ASN A 99 7.80 6.69 25.33
CA ASN A 99 7.98 6.96 26.76
C ASN A 99 9.45 7.08 27.13
N LYS A 100 10.30 6.23 26.54
CA LYS A 100 11.74 6.24 26.79
C LYS A 100 12.39 7.56 26.34
N LYS A 101 11.91 8.14 25.24
CA LYS A 101 12.40 9.41 24.70
C LYS A 101 11.62 10.62 25.18
N GLY A 102 10.50 10.43 25.87
CA GLY A 102 9.61 11.49 26.34
C GLY A 102 9.10 12.40 25.22
N ARG A 103 8.85 11.86 24.02
CA ARG A 103 8.47 12.68 22.85
C ARG A 103 7.29 12.11 22.08
N ILE A 104 6.49 13.02 21.53
CA ILE A 104 5.39 12.72 20.61
C ILE A 104 5.93 12.65 19.18
N ALA A 105 5.37 11.73 18.39
CA ALA A 105 5.56 11.64 16.95
C ALA A 105 4.32 12.23 16.25
N GLU A 106 4.35 13.54 15.98
CA GLU A 106 3.21 14.28 15.41
C GLU A 106 2.77 13.79 14.02
N ASP A 107 3.68 13.18 13.27
CA ASP A 107 3.36 12.59 11.97
C ASP A 107 2.79 11.17 12.07
N ALA A 108 2.85 10.52 13.23
CA ALA A 108 2.37 9.14 13.40
C ALA A 108 0.89 8.97 13.02
N PRO A 109 -0.05 9.88 13.39
CA PRO A 109 -1.44 9.76 12.97
C PRO A 109 -1.61 9.90 11.44
N LYS A 110 -0.86 10.81 10.79
CA LYS A 110 -0.89 10.99 9.33
C LYS A 110 -0.40 9.74 8.63
N MET A 111 0.71 9.17 9.11
CA MET A 111 1.28 7.93 8.58
C MET A 111 0.34 6.73 8.78
N ALA A 112 -0.32 6.63 9.95
CA ALA A 112 -1.28 5.56 10.21
C ALA A 112 -2.48 5.63 9.24
N VAL A 113 -3.00 6.82 8.94
CA VAL A 113 -4.06 7.00 7.94
C VAL A 113 -3.58 6.52 6.57
N THR A 114 -2.39 6.94 6.15
CA THR A 114 -1.81 6.54 4.86
C THR A 114 -1.64 5.01 4.78
N ASP A 115 -1.14 4.36 5.84
CA ASP A 115 -0.96 2.90 5.85
C ASP A 115 -2.29 2.16 5.70
N GLY A 116 -3.32 2.56 6.46
CA GLY A 116 -4.64 1.96 6.37
C GLY A 116 -5.28 2.17 5.00
N LEU A 117 -5.17 3.39 4.46
CA LEU A 117 -5.78 3.76 3.18
C LEU A 117 -5.13 3.04 2.00
N THR A 118 -3.80 3.05 1.93
CA THR A 118 -3.04 2.35 0.88
C THR A 118 -3.29 0.84 0.92
N LYS A 119 -3.44 0.27 2.12
CA LYS A 119 -3.81 -1.14 2.28
C LYS A 119 -5.25 -1.43 1.84
N ALA A 120 -6.21 -0.58 2.19
CA ALA A 120 -7.59 -0.72 1.73
C ALA A 120 -7.67 -0.64 0.19
N ILE A 121 -6.95 0.30 -0.41
CA ILE A 121 -6.88 0.47 -1.87
C ILE A 121 -6.29 -0.77 -2.55
N SER A 122 -5.26 -1.38 -1.98
CA SER A 122 -4.65 -2.59 -2.58
C SER A 122 -5.63 -3.76 -2.69
N HIS A 123 -6.65 -3.83 -1.84
CA HIS A 123 -7.68 -4.89 -1.87
C HIS A 123 -8.68 -4.73 -3.03
N LEU A 124 -8.76 -3.55 -3.66
CA LEU A 124 -9.49 -3.36 -4.93
C LEU A 124 -8.64 -3.74 -6.16
N GLY A 125 -7.39 -4.15 -5.96
CA GLY A 125 -6.49 -4.59 -7.03
C GLY A 125 -5.53 -3.52 -7.54
N PHE A 126 -5.58 -2.30 -7.04
CA PHE A 126 -4.66 -1.24 -7.47
C PHE A 126 -3.21 -1.62 -7.17
N ASN A 127 -2.36 -1.58 -8.19
CA ASN A 127 -0.93 -1.84 -8.07
C ASN A 127 -0.62 -3.26 -7.53
N ALA A 128 -1.49 -4.22 -7.84
CA ALA A 128 -1.38 -5.61 -7.39
C ALA A 128 -0.07 -6.29 -7.83
N ASP A 129 0.52 -5.90 -8.96
CA ASP A 129 1.79 -6.42 -9.45
C ASP A 129 2.94 -6.34 -8.42
N VAL A 130 2.99 -5.27 -7.62
CA VAL A 130 3.94 -5.12 -6.51
C VAL A 130 3.66 -6.12 -5.39
N PHE A 131 2.39 -6.28 -4.99
CA PHE A 131 2.01 -7.21 -3.91
C PHE A 131 2.13 -8.68 -4.31
N LEU A 132 2.01 -8.96 -5.62
CA LEU A 132 2.22 -10.28 -6.22
C LEU A 132 3.71 -10.58 -6.47
N GLY A 133 4.62 -9.69 -6.07
CA GLY A 133 6.07 -9.88 -6.18
C GLY A 133 6.61 -9.84 -7.61
N GLN A 134 5.83 -9.36 -8.58
CA GLN A 134 6.24 -9.25 -9.99
C GLN A 134 7.35 -8.19 -10.16
N MET A 135 7.48 -7.28 -9.20
CA MET A 135 8.45 -6.18 -9.20
C MET A 135 9.72 -6.46 -8.36
N ASP A 136 9.80 -7.60 -7.66
CA ASP A 136 10.89 -7.86 -6.71
C ASP A 136 12.22 -8.28 -7.37
N GLY A 137 12.27 -8.29 -8.70
CA GLY A 137 13.43 -8.73 -9.44
C GLY A 137 13.53 -10.25 -9.40
N ASN A 138 13.59 -10.85 -10.59
CA ASN A 138 13.67 -12.30 -10.75
C ASN A 138 14.97 -12.80 -10.08
N LYS A 139 14.88 -13.41 -8.88
CA LYS A 139 16.05 -14.01 -8.19
C LYS A 139 16.75 -15.11 -9.02
N TYR A 140 16.17 -15.50 -10.16
CA TYR A 140 16.65 -16.54 -11.05
C TYR A 140 17.17 -16.04 -12.40
N ALA A 141 17.23 -14.72 -12.66
CA ALA A 141 17.71 -14.20 -13.95
C ALA A 141 19.25 -14.08 -14.06
N ASP A 142 20.00 -14.33 -12.98
CA ASP A 142 21.48 -14.31 -12.97
C ASP A 142 22.13 -15.67 -13.29
N ASN A 143 21.51 -16.48 -14.15
CA ASN A 143 22.18 -17.61 -14.81
C ASN A 143 22.49 -17.25 -16.27
N THR A 144 23.21 -16.14 -16.49
CA THR A 144 23.98 -16.02 -17.72
C THR A 144 25.24 -16.88 -17.54
N PRO A 145 25.47 -17.90 -18.40
CA PRO A 145 26.72 -18.62 -18.36
C PRO A 145 27.82 -17.61 -18.69
N LYS A 146 28.75 -17.37 -17.76
CA LYS A 146 30.00 -16.68 -18.09
C LYS A 146 30.66 -17.49 -19.19
N GLY A 147 30.58 -16.97 -20.41
CA GLY A 147 31.31 -17.50 -21.55
C GLY A 147 32.79 -17.53 -21.18
N GLY A 148 33.33 -18.75 -21.04
CA GLY A 148 34.76 -18.97 -21.00
C GLY A 148 35.31 -18.70 -22.40
N GLY A 149 35.74 -17.46 -22.63
CA GLY A 149 36.63 -17.12 -23.73
C GLY A 149 38.00 -17.74 -23.49
N SER A 150 38.54 -18.36 -24.53
CA SER A 150 39.83 -19.03 -24.60
C SER A 150 40.99 -18.05 -24.84
N ASP A 151 42.20 -18.56 -24.53
CA ASP A 151 43.54 -18.20 -25.00
C ASP A 151 44.08 -16.80 -24.62
N TRP A 152 45.31 -16.60 -24.13
CA TRP A 152 46.59 -17.30 -24.24
C TRP A 152 47.40 -17.15 -22.95
#